data_AF-A0A817CGU4-F1
#
_entry.id   AF-A0A817CGU4-F1
#
_cell.length_a   1.000
_cell.length_b   1.000
_cell.length_c   1.000
_cell.angle_alpha   90.00
_cell.angle_beta   90.00
_cell.angle_gamma   90.00
#
_symmetry.space_group_name_H-M   'P 1'
#
loop_
_entity.id
_entity.type
_entity.pdbx_description
1 polymer ?
#
loop_
_entity_poly.entity_id
_entity_poly.type
_entity_poly.pdbx_seq_one_letter_code
_entity_poly.pdbx_strand_id
1 'polypeptide(L)'
;MNTKEVNECYEKSKDLNTGCEFIKCFHERYHCNDESVTAWAHELCQVFPKEIVLQFTPPGRQMMINIHNCTQDFLARTFRQRKTLNCGAFEIKYFSNLAKCYAHEQNFCQIFKDNRQIFMQQATVIMFKKPR
;
A
#
# COMPACT_ATOMS: atom_id res chain seq x y z
N MET A 1 22.13 4.65 -0.52
CA MET A 1 21.42 5.93 -0.66
C MET A 1 21.86 6.93 0.41
N ASN A 2 22.08 8.19 0.03
CA ASN A 2 22.38 9.28 0.97
C ASN A 2 21.07 9.89 1.54
N THR A 3 21.16 10.72 2.59
CA THR A 3 20.00 11.37 3.25
C THR A 3 19.17 12.26 2.31
N LYS A 4 19.76 12.76 1.22
CA LYS A 4 19.10 13.61 0.22
C LYS A 4 18.16 12.79 -0.67
N GLU A 5 18.59 11.62 -1.14
CA GLU A 5 17.75 10.68 -1.92
C GLU A 5 16.57 10.16 -1.09
N VAL A 6 16.77 9.98 0.22
CA VAL A 6 15.71 9.60 1.18
C VAL A 6 14.64 10.68 1.28
N ASN A 7 15.04 11.94 1.38
CA ASN A 7 14.11 13.06 1.46
C ASN A 7 13.42 13.30 0.11
N GLU A 8 14.10 13.12 -1.02
CA GLU A 8 13.49 13.21 -2.34
C GLU A 8 12.42 12.14 -2.57
N CYS A 9 12.66 10.88 -2.17
CA CYS A 9 11.64 9.83 -2.23
C CYS A 9 10.43 10.14 -1.34
N TYR A 10 10.65 10.72 -0.15
CA TYR A 10 9.57 11.10 0.78
C TYR A 10 8.77 12.32 0.32
N GLU A 11 9.44 13.33 -0.25
CA GLU A 11 8.77 14.53 -0.75
C GLU A 11 7.97 14.22 -2.03
N LYS A 12 8.49 13.34 -2.90
CA LYS A 12 7.75 12.85 -4.07
C LYS A 12 6.49 12.08 -3.71
N SER A 13 6.38 11.54 -2.49
CA SER A 13 5.28 10.67 -2.05
C SER A 13 4.17 11.34 -1.25
N LYS A 14 4.20 12.67 -1.08
CA LYS A 14 3.18 13.40 -0.29
C LYS A 14 1.80 13.49 -0.95
N ASP A 15 1.67 13.06 -2.19
CA ASP A 15 0.44 13.17 -2.97
C ASP A 15 -0.21 11.79 -3.16
N LEU A 16 -1.53 11.68 -3.05
CA LEU A 16 -2.27 10.43 -3.21
C LEU A 16 -2.04 9.76 -4.58
N ASN A 17 -1.59 10.55 -5.58
CA ASN A 17 -1.24 10.06 -6.91
C ASN A 17 0.15 9.43 -7.00
N THR A 18 1.04 9.66 -6.02
CA THR A 18 2.44 9.22 -6.04
C THR A 18 2.73 8.14 -5.00
N GLY A 19 1.69 7.61 -4.34
CA GLY A 19 1.89 6.63 -3.30
C GLY A 19 2.57 5.33 -3.77
N CYS A 20 2.45 5.00 -5.05
CA CYS A 20 3.14 3.88 -5.67
C CYS A 20 4.63 4.19 -5.94
N GLU A 21 4.99 5.45 -6.21
CA GLU A 21 6.38 5.89 -6.37
C GLU A 21 7.16 5.75 -5.04
N PHE A 22 6.51 5.97 -3.89
CA PHE A 22 7.14 5.70 -2.60
C PHE A 22 7.49 4.22 -2.43
N ILE A 23 6.57 3.34 -2.82
CA ILE A 23 6.76 1.90 -2.68
C ILE A 23 7.87 1.42 -3.63
N LYS A 24 7.94 2.00 -4.83
CA LYS A 24 9.05 1.78 -5.75
C LYS A 24 10.39 2.22 -5.13
N CYS A 25 10.48 3.44 -4.60
CA CYS A 25 11.66 3.92 -3.86
C CYS A 25 12.03 3.00 -2.67
N PHE A 26 11.02 2.50 -1.95
CA PHE A 26 11.22 1.59 -0.82
C PHE A 26 11.82 0.26 -1.30
N HIS A 27 11.29 -0.30 -2.38
CA HIS A 27 11.79 -1.52 -3.01
C HIS A 27 13.22 -1.35 -3.54
N GLU A 28 13.50 -0.26 -4.25
CA GLU A 28 14.84 0.07 -4.75
C GLU A 28 15.88 0.20 -3.63
N ARG A 29 15.50 0.66 -2.43
CA ARG A 29 16.44 0.76 -1.30
C ARG A 29 16.81 -0.60 -0.69
N TYR A 30 15.82 -1.46 -0.50
CA TYR A 30 15.98 -2.68 0.29
C TYR A 30 16.19 -3.94 -0.56
N HIS A 31 15.99 -3.85 -1.89
CA HIS A 31 16.23 -4.91 -2.88
C HIS A 31 15.71 -6.29 -2.44
N CYS A 32 14.51 -6.33 -1.88
CA CYS A 32 13.87 -7.61 -1.59
C CYS A 32 13.56 -8.33 -2.91
N ASN A 33 13.64 -9.66 -2.94
CA ASN A 33 13.34 -10.46 -4.14
C ASN A 33 11.96 -10.10 -4.74
N ASP A 34 11.77 -10.34 -6.04
CA ASP A 34 10.53 -10.01 -6.78
C ASP A 34 9.27 -10.72 -6.25
N GLU A 35 9.43 -11.76 -5.44
CA GLU A 35 8.33 -12.44 -4.74
C GLU A 35 7.97 -11.81 -3.38
N SER A 36 8.72 -10.80 -2.93
CA SER A 36 8.54 -10.18 -1.61
C SER A 36 7.35 -9.22 -1.57
N VAL A 37 6.84 -8.98 -0.35
CA VAL A 37 5.82 -7.95 -0.09
C VAL A 37 6.12 -6.59 -0.69
N THR A 38 7.39 -6.19 -0.88
CA THR A 38 7.67 -4.90 -1.52
C THR A 38 7.36 -4.88 -3.03
N ALA A 39 7.56 -6.00 -3.72
CA ALA A 39 7.13 -6.16 -5.11
C ALA A 39 5.59 -6.23 -5.19
N TRP A 40 4.98 -6.99 -4.27
CA TRP A 40 3.51 -7.04 -4.15
C TRP A 40 2.90 -5.71 -3.72
N ALA A 41 3.55 -4.91 -2.87
CA ALA A 41 3.02 -3.63 -2.42
C ALA A 41 2.94 -2.62 -3.57
N HIS A 42 3.88 -2.67 -4.51
CA HIS A 42 3.81 -1.87 -5.73
C HIS A 42 2.62 -2.31 -6.59
N GLU A 43 2.45 -3.63 -6.77
CA GLU A 43 1.29 -4.18 -7.48
C GLU A 43 -0.04 -3.87 -6.77
N LEU A 44 -0.11 -4.01 -5.45
CA LEU A 44 -1.28 -3.70 -4.61
C LEU A 44 -1.62 -2.21 -4.63
N CYS A 45 -0.61 -1.34 -4.74
CA CYS A 45 -0.84 0.08 -4.97
C CYS A 45 -1.52 0.33 -6.32
N GLN A 46 -1.22 -0.49 -7.33
CA GLN A 46 -1.91 -0.48 -8.63
C GLN A 46 -3.24 -1.26 -8.66
N VAL A 47 -3.64 -1.95 -7.59
CA VAL A 47 -4.93 -2.66 -7.53
C VAL A 47 -6.08 -1.67 -7.31
N PHE A 48 -5.82 -0.58 -6.60
CA PHE A 48 -6.79 0.50 -6.44
C PHE A 48 -6.22 1.80 -7.02
N PRO A 49 -6.03 1.86 -8.35
CA PRO A 49 -5.63 3.10 -8.98
C PRO A 49 -6.76 4.13 -8.80
N LYS A 50 -6.45 5.41 -8.98
CA LYS A 50 -7.38 6.52 -8.74
C LYS A 50 -8.73 6.31 -9.41
N GLU A 51 -8.73 5.78 -10.62
CA GLU A 51 -9.92 5.50 -11.44
C GLU A 51 -10.84 4.46 -10.79
N ILE A 52 -10.29 3.48 -10.09
CA ILE A 52 -11.05 2.46 -9.36
C ILE A 52 -11.53 3.03 -8.02
N VAL A 53 -10.69 3.81 -7.31
CA VAL A 53 -11.11 4.49 -6.08
C VAL A 53 -12.31 5.40 -6.37
N LEU A 54 -12.32 6.12 -7.49
CA LEU A 54 -13.44 7.00 -7.86
C LEU A 54 -14.78 6.26 -8.01
N GLN A 55 -14.78 4.95 -8.28
CA GLN A 55 -16.00 4.13 -8.40
C GLN A 55 -16.61 3.80 -7.04
N PHE A 56 -15.86 3.90 -5.95
CA PHE A 56 -16.41 3.70 -4.60
C PHE A 56 -17.41 4.80 -4.26
N THR A 57 -18.37 4.45 -3.41
CA THR A 57 -19.20 5.40 -2.66
C THR A 57 -18.31 6.41 -1.90
N PRO A 58 -18.80 7.61 -1.55
CA PRO A 58 -18.00 8.59 -0.81
C PRO A 58 -17.37 8.04 0.49
N PRO A 59 -18.09 7.28 1.34
CA PRO A 59 -17.48 6.63 2.50
C PRO A 59 -16.40 5.60 2.12
N GLY A 60 -16.65 4.82 1.05
CA GLY A 60 -15.67 3.89 0.51
C GLY A 60 -14.37 4.56 0.04
N ARG A 61 -14.49 5.71 -0.65
CA ARG A 61 -13.33 6.50 -1.07
C ARG A 61 -12.51 6.99 0.12
N GLN A 62 -13.19 7.53 1.13
CA GLN A 62 -12.51 8.01 2.33
C GLN A 62 -11.80 6.86 3.06
N MET A 63 -12.44 5.70 3.17
CA MET A 63 -11.84 4.50 3.75
C MET A 63 -10.56 4.09 3.00
N MET A 64 -10.60 4.04 1.66
CA MET A 64 -9.42 3.72 0.84
C MET A 64 -8.29 4.73 1.03
N ILE A 65 -8.60 6.03 1.10
CA ILE A 65 -7.62 7.09 1.40
C ILE A 65 -6.99 6.88 2.78
N ASN A 66 -7.80 6.60 3.81
CA ASN A 66 -7.32 6.39 5.18
C ASN A 66 -6.38 5.17 5.26
N ILE A 67 -6.77 4.05 4.65
CA ILE A 67 -5.97 2.82 4.61
C ILE A 67 -4.65 3.09 3.89
N HIS A 68 -4.69 3.82 2.77
CA HIS A 68 -3.50 4.19 2.01
C HIS A 68 -2.54 5.00 2.89
N ASN A 69 -3.01 6.10 3.49
CA ASN A 69 -2.20 6.96 4.34
C ASN A 69 -1.60 6.20 5.54
N CYS A 70 -2.42 5.40 6.23
CA CYS A 70 -1.97 4.58 7.36
C CYS A 70 -0.85 3.60 6.96
N THR A 71 -0.96 2.99 5.78
CA THR A 71 0.05 2.07 5.26
C THR A 71 1.31 2.81 4.86
N GLN A 72 1.18 3.97 4.21
CA GLN A 72 2.32 4.80 3.85
C GLN A 72 3.10 5.30 5.07
N ASP A 73 2.43 5.72 6.14
CA ASP A 73 3.08 6.15 7.38
C ASP A 73 3.92 5.04 8.01
N PHE A 74 3.46 3.78 7.93
CA PHE A 74 4.23 2.63 8.37
C PHE A 74 5.50 2.43 7.51
N LEU A 75 5.35 2.50 6.20
CA LEU A 75 6.47 2.35 5.27
C LEU A 75 7.49 3.49 5.46
N ALA A 76 7.04 4.74 5.56
CA ALA A 76 7.88 5.91 5.78
C ALA A 76 8.67 5.83 7.10
N ARG A 77 8.01 5.39 8.18
CA ARG A 77 8.70 5.15 9.47
C ARG A 77 9.77 4.08 9.34
N THR A 78 9.44 2.95 8.70
CA THR A 78 10.40 1.87 8.47
C THR A 78 11.60 2.36 7.66
N PHE A 79 11.34 3.10 6.59
CA PHE A 79 12.35 3.65 5.69
C PHE A 79 13.34 4.58 6.41
N ARG A 80 12.83 5.45 7.30
CA ARG A 80 13.66 6.37 8.11
C ARG A 80 14.49 5.64 9.18
N GLN A 81 13.90 4.65 9.84
CA GLN A 81 14.49 4.03 11.02
C GLN A 81 15.44 2.87 10.69
N ARG A 82 15.28 2.23 9.52
CA ARG A 82 16.00 0.99 9.18
C ARG A 82 17.03 1.22 8.07
N LYS A 83 18.28 0.83 8.35
CA LYS A 83 19.35 0.81 7.32
C LYS A 83 19.26 -0.43 6.44
N THR A 84 18.90 -1.58 7.02
CA THR A 84 18.70 -2.85 6.35
C THR A 84 17.32 -3.41 6.69
N LEU A 85 16.81 -4.31 5.85
CA LEU A 85 15.48 -4.91 6.01
C LEU A 85 15.59 -6.42 5.82
N ASN A 86 15.03 -7.19 6.75
CA ASN A 86 14.76 -8.61 6.52
C ASN A 86 13.38 -8.69 5.86
N CYS A 87 13.34 -9.07 4.59
CA CYS A 87 12.13 -9.00 3.76
C CYS A 87 11.02 -9.93 4.25
N GLY A 88 11.31 -11.16 4.66
CA GLY A 88 10.30 -12.09 5.19
C GLY A 88 9.71 -11.63 6.53
N ALA A 89 10.55 -11.11 7.43
CA ALA A 89 10.06 -10.53 8.68
C ALA A 89 9.29 -9.21 8.46
N PHE A 90 9.65 -8.44 7.44
CA PHE A 90 8.97 -7.22 7.06
C PHE A 90 7.60 -7.49 6.43
N GLU A 91 7.50 -8.51 5.58
CA GLU A 91 6.25 -8.97 4.97
C GLU A 91 5.17 -9.26 6.01
N ILE A 92 5.51 -10.08 7.03
CA ILE A 92 4.60 -10.37 8.15
C ILE A 92 4.16 -9.08 8.85
N LYS A 93 5.10 -8.15 9.08
CA LYS A 93 4.81 -6.86 9.73
C LYS A 93 3.94 -5.95 8.86
N TYR A 94 4.15 -5.95 7.55
CA TYR A 94 3.38 -5.15 6.62
C TYR A 94 1.92 -5.61 6.58
N PHE A 95 1.67 -6.92 6.43
CA PHE A 95 0.29 -7.44 6.47
C PHE A 95 -0.37 -7.22 7.83
N SER A 96 0.39 -7.39 8.92
CA SER A 96 -0.09 -7.07 10.26
C SER A 96 -0.46 -5.58 10.40
N ASN A 97 0.31 -4.68 9.79
CA ASN A 97 0.00 -3.26 9.78
C ASN A 97 -1.22 -2.94 8.91
N LEU A 98 -1.33 -3.55 7.73
CA LEU A 98 -2.47 -3.38 6.84
C LEU A 98 -3.77 -3.81 7.54
N ALA A 99 -3.77 -4.96 8.21
CA ALA A 99 -4.90 -5.43 9.00
C ALA A 99 -5.28 -4.44 10.12
N LYS A 100 -4.29 -3.82 10.78
CA LYS A 100 -4.54 -2.76 11.76
C LYS A 100 -5.17 -1.52 11.12
N CYS A 101 -4.68 -1.08 9.96
CA CYS A 101 -5.27 0.05 9.23
C CYS A 101 -6.75 -0.21 8.91
N TYR A 102 -7.10 -1.41 8.45
CA TYR A 102 -8.50 -1.80 8.25
C TYR A 102 -9.31 -1.81 9.56
N ALA A 103 -8.72 -2.28 10.67
CA ALA A 103 -9.41 -2.33 11.96
C ALA A 103 -9.74 -0.95 12.56
N HIS A 104 -9.05 0.11 12.13
CA HIS A 104 -9.34 1.48 12.55
C HIS A 104 -10.59 2.08 11.89
N GLU A 105 -11.11 1.45 10.82
CA GLU A 105 -12.26 1.95 10.08
C GLU A 105 -13.57 1.53 10.77
N GLN A 106 -14.21 2.49 11.47
CA GLN A 106 -15.37 2.23 12.34
C GLN A 106 -16.59 1.61 11.63
N ASN A 107 -16.73 1.82 10.32
CA ASN A 107 -17.87 1.33 9.52
C ASN A 107 -17.44 0.34 8.43
N PHE A 108 -16.29 -0.32 8.60
CA PHE A 108 -15.70 -1.19 7.59
C PHE A 108 -16.71 -2.19 6.99
N CYS A 109 -17.48 -2.89 7.83
CA CYS A 109 -18.42 -3.91 7.36
C CYS A 109 -19.54 -3.34 6.48
N GLN A 110 -20.05 -2.16 6.80
CA GLN A 110 -21.10 -1.52 6.00
C GLN A 110 -20.52 -0.99 4.69
N ILE A 111 -19.38 -0.29 4.78
CA ILE A 111 -18.67 0.22 3.61
C ILE A 111 -18.28 -0.93 2.66
N PHE A 112 -17.82 -2.06 3.20
CA PHE A 112 -17.54 -3.24 2.39
C PHE A 112 -18.76 -3.76 1.65
N LYS A 113 -19.93 -3.85 2.32
CA LYS A 113 -21.18 -4.28 1.68
C LYS A 113 -21.57 -3.34 0.54
N ASP A 114 -21.51 -2.03 0.79
CA ASP A 114 -21.91 -1.00 -0.18
C ASP A 114 -20.99 -0.94 -1.41
N ASN A 115 -19.74 -1.41 -1.27
CA ASN A 115 -18.73 -1.40 -2.33
C ASN A 115 -18.29 -2.82 -2.75
N ARG A 116 -19.06 -3.86 -2.39
CA ARG A 116 -18.65 -5.27 -2.51
C ARG A 116 -18.25 -5.65 -3.93
N GLN A 117 -18.97 -5.18 -4.94
CA GLN A 117 -18.68 -5.52 -6.34
C GLN A 117 -17.28 -5.05 -6.76
N ILE A 118 -16.91 -3.82 -6.38
CA ILE A 118 -15.60 -3.24 -6.70
C ILE A 118 -14.49 -4.01 -5.97
N PHE A 119 -14.69 -4.33 -4.69
CA PHE A 119 -13.77 -5.17 -3.93
C PHE A 119 -13.55 -6.55 -4.57
N MET A 120 -14.62 -7.22 -4.99
CA MET A 120 -14.54 -8.55 -5.60
C MET A 120 -13.86 -8.52 -6.98
N GLN A 121 -14.12 -7.49 -7.79
CA GLN A 121 -13.43 -7.29 -9.06
C GLN A 121 -11.92 -7.14 -8.86
N GLN A 122 -11.50 -6.33 -7.88
CA GLN A 122 -10.09 -6.14 -7.60
C GLN A 122 -9.42 -7.34 -6.94
N ALA A 123 -10.12 -8.07 -6.07
CA ALA A 123 -9.61 -9.33 -5.52
C ALA A 123 -9.34 -10.37 -6.63
N THR A 124 -10.19 -10.40 -7.66
CA THR A 124 -10.00 -11.23 -8.85
C THR A 124 -8.73 -10.82 -9.60
N VAL A 125 -8.51 -9.53 -9.83
CA VAL A 125 -7.28 -9.02 -10.46
C VAL A 125 -6.04 -9.48 -9.69
N ILE A 126 -6.04 -9.37 -8.35
CA ILE A 126 -4.91 -9.84 -7.50
C ILE A 126 -4.71 -11.35 -7.64
N MET A 127 -5.76 -12.15 -7.45
CA MET A 127 -5.66 -13.61 -7.42
C MET A 127 -5.20 -14.20 -8.76
N PHE A 128 -5.55 -13.56 -9.88
CA PHE A 128 -5.23 -14.04 -11.22
C PHE A 128 -4.06 -13.31 -11.90
N LYS A 129 -3.46 -12.29 -11.26
CA LYS A 129 -2.22 -11.64 -11.72
C LYS A 129 -0.93 -12.40 -11.33
N LYS A 130 -1.02 -13.59 -10.73
CA LYS A 130 0.17 -14.38 -10.36
C LYS A 130 1.17 -14.44 -11.54
N PRO A 131 2.45 -14.04 -11.35
CA PRO A 131 3.46 -14.26 -12.37
C PRO A 131 3.62 -15.77 -12.59
N ARG A 132 3.71 -16.17 -13.86
CA ARG A 132 4.39 -17.42 -14.22
C ARG A 132 5.88 -17.21 -14.12
#